data_AF-A0A1M5HBL7-F1
#
_entry.id   AF-A0A1M5HBL7-F1
#
_cell.length_a   1.000
_cell.length_b   1.000
_cell.length_c   1.000
_cell.angle_alpha   90.00
_cell.angle_beta   90.00
_cell.angle_gamma   90.00
#
_symmetry.space_group_name_H-M   'P 1'
#
loop_
_entity.id
_entity.type
_entity.pdbx_description
1 polymer ?
#
loop_
_entity_poly.entity_id
_entity_poly.type
_entity_poly.pdbx_seq_one_letter_code
_entity_poly.pdbx_strand_id
1 'polypeptide(L)'
;MTIAAADSIAKPHSSALRQLLAVAALIAAMTVLRIVYASVIDLRTDEAYYWTWSKESVLSFLDHPPMIAWFIRFGTAIFGDTNLGVRFAGILAMLATQLLLADIVRRVTHDFRAIALVVLMPEAALYYGLLMAKVSPDVALIPFAVAMLWALVRLAESGDGRWWLAAGVFAGLSLLSKFTAMLWLPAVAAFMLVPSWRRRWLSSPYPWAAALIAVAVFSPVLIWNAGHDWASFRFQFVRAFAAHELSLRTVGDFIGLQFGLVGIILMPVVLSGASMMAWRGYRRDDAVAILLSTAVLLPFLYFLWKSLTLRVGDTWPMFMWPAGFAAAAINIALLPRQGYPAWLVRSAIPWARAAIVSGIIFVVAVFLYYVVTPWNFLGKVDPIGGEAGYEQVADRAQAELQKTGATWIATTDYRTYAMLRWFFNGRVPVIQINERGRFMGFGDPGMNLIRGHAGLYVGRVPDDRSPLWEDIPAHREPLERVDRNWRGIVMDSYALEKLTGWTPELSPPPDSPLYRWRVLAGEVHLPWRVAALANSDVMSLSFEGSPRVSE
;
A
#
# COMPACT_ATOMS: atom_id res chain seq x y z
N MET A 1 10.96 -51.75 57.71
CA MET A 1 10.89 -50.28 57.61
C MET A 1 11.66 -49.86 56.37
N THR A 2 10.96 -49.72 55.26
CA THR A 2 11.51 -49.28 53.97
C THR A 2 11.18 -47.80 53.83
N ILE A 3 12.21 -46.96 53.78
CA ILE A 3 12.09 -45.50 53.66
C ILE A 3 11.60 -45.18 52.25
N ALA A 4 10.49 -44.44 52.16
CA ALA A 4 9.88 -43.99 50.93
C ALA A 4 10.81 -43.01 50.19
N ALA A 5 10.94 -43.22 48.88
CA ALA A 5 11.64 -42.32 47.97
C ALA A 5 10.88 -40.99 47.86
N ALA A 6 11.63 -39.90 47.92
CA ALA A 6 11.13 -38.54 47.76
C ALA A 6 10.50 -38.35 46.36
N ASP A 7 9.30 -37.80 46.36
CA ASP A 7 8.59 -37.35 45.16
C ASP A 7 9.47 -36.41 44.33
N SER A 8 9.67 -36.79 43.06
CA SER A 8 10.30 -35.93 42.07
C SER A 8 9.40 -34.73 41.82
N ILE A 9 9.90 -33.53 42.15
CA ILE A 9 9.35 -32.25 41.71
C ILE A 9 9.38 -32.25 40.17
N ALA A 10 8.22 -32.48 39.56
CA ALA A 10 8.04 -32.40 38.12
C ALA A 10 8.45 -30.99 37.64
N LYS A 11 9.38 -30.90 36.67
CA LYS A 11 9.78 -29.64 36.00
C LYS A 11 8.81 -29.32 34.85
N PRO A 12 7.86 -28.36 34.96
CA PRO A 12 6.89 -28.10 33.91
C PRO A 12 7.23 -26.87 33.02
N HIS A 13 8.39 -26.21 33.15
CA HIS A 13 8.63 -24.90 32.53
C HIS A 13 9.75 -24.80 31.47
N SER A 14 10.57 -25.84 31.25
CA SER A 14 11.74 -25.71 30.36
C SER A 14 11.42 -25.80 28.86
N SER A 15 10.41 -26.57 28.45
CA SER A 15 10.07 -26.78 27.03
C SER A 15 9.31 -25.60 26.42
N ALA A 16 8.37 -25.01 27.16
CA ALA A 16 7.62 -23.83 26.73
C ALA A 16 8.55 -22.60 26.58
N LEU A 17 9.46 -22.40 27.54
CA LEU A 17 10.46 -21.34 27.46
C LEU A 17 11.37 -21.52 26.23
N ARG A 18 11.84 -22.74 25.95
CA ARG A 18 12.64 -23.02 24.75
C ARG A 18 11.89 -22.71 23.46
N GLN A 19 10.61 -23.06 23.38
CA GLN A 19 9.77 -22.73 22.22
C GLN A 19 9.61 -21.22 22.05
N LEU A 20 9.39 -20.50 23.14
CA LEU A 20 9.24 -19.04 23.14
C LEU A 20 10.52 -18.34 22.71
N LEU A 21 11.67 -18.78 23.23
CA LEU A 21 12.99 -18.31 22.80
C LEU A 21 13.26 -18.63 21.32
N ALA A 22 12.87 -19.80 20.82
CA ALA A 22 13.03 -20.14 19.41
C ALA A 22 12.17 -19.26 18.49
N VAL A 23 10.91 -18.99 18.86
CA VAL A 23 10.02 -18.07 18.12
C VAL A 23 10.59 -16.65 18.14
N ALA A 24 11.02 -16.15 19.31
CA ALA A 24 11.61 -14.83 19.44
C ALA A 24 12.91 -14.70 18.63
N ALA A 25 13.78 -15.71 18.67
CA ALA A 25 15.02 -15.75 17.89
C ALA A 25 14.73 -15.74 16.38
N LEU A 26 13.71 -16.47 15.93
CA LEU A 26 13.31 -16.49 14.52
C LEU A 26 12.77 -15.13 14.07
N ILE A 27 11.88 -14.49 14.86
CA ILE A 27 11.38 -13.15 14.55
C ILE A 27 12.53 -12.12 14.55
N ALA A 28 13.47 -12.23 15.48
CA ALA A 28 14.65 -11.39 15.51
C ALA A 28 15.50 -11.58 14.25
N ALA A 29 15.75 -12.83 13.83
CA ALA A 29 16.47 -13.13 12.59
C ALA A 29 15.75 -12.56 11.35
N MET A 30 14.44 -12.76 11.22
CA MET A 30 13.66 -12.19 10.11
C MET A 30 13.64 -10.66 10.12
N THR A 31 13.65 -10.05 11.31
CA THR A 31 13.75 -8.60 11.46
C THR A 31 15.13 -8.08 11.03
N VAL A 32 16.21 -8.80 11.37
CA VAL A 32 17.55 -8.48 10.86
C VAL A 32 17.59 -8.59 9.34
N LEU A 33 17.01 -9.62 8.73
CA LEU A 33 16.91 -9.73 7.27
C LEU A 33 16.17 -8.52 6.65
N ARG A 34 15.06 -8.09 7.25
CA ARG A 34 14.32 -6.89 6.83
C ARG A 34 15.16 -5.62 6.94
N ILE A 35 15.92 -5.44 8.04
CA ILE A 35 16.81 -4.29 8.22
C ILE A 35 17.92 -4.28 7.16
N VAL A 36 18.55 -5.43 6.91
CA VAL A 36 19.58 -5.56 5.88
C VAL A 36 18.99 -5.22 4.51
N TYR A 37 17.85 -5.84 4.14
CA TYR A 37 17.16 -5.54 2.88
C TYR A 37 16.83 -4.05 2.74
N ALA A 38 16.27 -3.45 3.79
CA ALA A 38 15.92 -2.02 3.81
C ALA A 38 17.13 -1.10 3.61
N SER A 39 18.31 -1.52 4.07
CA SER A 39 19.52 -0.70 4.05
C SER A 39 20.28 -0.81 2.73
N VAL A 40 20.37 -2.02 2.17
CA VAL A 40 21.30 -2.31 1.04
C VAL A 40 20.65 -2.22 -0.33
N ILE A 41 19.33 -2.40 -0.43
CA ILE A 41 18.63 -2.32 -1.71
C ILE A 41 18.28 -0.86 -1.98
N ASP A 42 18.48 -0.38 -3.21
CA ASP A 42 18.09 0.97 -3.60
C ASP A 42 16.59 1.20 -3.43
N LEU A 43 16.20 2.47 -3.26
CA LEU A 43 14.79 2.84 -3.28
C LEU A 43 14.14 2.44 -4.60
N ARG A 44 12.93 1.89 -4.47
CA ARG A 44 12.03 1.71 -5.60
C ARG A 44 11.49 3.05 -6.06
N THR A 45 11.00 3.10 -7.30
CA THR A 45 10.50 4.36 -7.89
C THR A 45 9.36 4.97 -7.08
N ASP A 46 8.47 4.12 -6.56
CA ASP A 46 7.37 4.56 -5.69
C ASP A 46 7.88 5.07 -4.34
N GLU A 47 8.94 4.46 -3.80
CA GLU A 47 9.53 4.88 -2.51
C GLU A 47 10.21 6.25 -2.64
N ALA A 48 10.93 6.49 -3.73
CA ALA A 48 11.48 7.80 -4.05
C ALA A 48 10.36 8.85 -4.27
N TYR A 49 9.21 8.43 -4.80
CA TYR A 49 8.06 9.31 -4.99
C TYR A 49 7.39 9.66 -3.66
N TYR A 50 7.20 8.71 -2.75
CA TYR A 50 6.70 8.99 -1.40
C TYR A 50 7.74 9.75 -0.55
N TRP A 51 9.03 9.52 -0.77
CA TRP A 51 10.08 10.35 -0.19
C TRP A 51 9.98 11.79 -0.68
N THR A 52 9.65 11.99 -1.97
CA THR A 52 9.42 13.32 -2.50
C THR A 52 8.31 14.04 -1.75
N TRP A 53 7.20 13.35 -1.50
CA TRP A 53 6.09 13.85 -0.70
C TRP A 53 6.49 14.19 0.74
N SER A 54 7.39 13.40 1.33
CA SER A 54 7.89 13.64 2.69
C SER A 54 8.61 14.97 2.85
N LYS A 55 9.05 15.60 1.76
CA LYS A 55 9.69 16.93 1.74
C LYS A 55 8.71 18.08 1.65
N GLU A 56 7.45 17.81 1.36
CA GLU A 56 6.42 18.84 1.14
C GLU A 56 5.50 18.99 2.36
N SER A 57 4.94 20.17 2.57
CA SER A 57 4.02 20.45 3.69
C SER A 57 2.57 20.61 3.20
N VAL A 58 2.11 19.66 2.39
CA VAL A 58 0.72 19.60 1.90
C VAL A 58 -0.12 18.66 2.76
N LEU A 59 -1.42 18.95 2.86
CA LEU A 59 -2.36 18.18 3.67
C LEU A 59 -2.70 16.79 3.09
N SER A 60 -2.60 16.62 1.77
CA SER A 60 -2.79 15.34 1.07
C SER A 60 -2.12 15.39 -0.32
N PHE A 61 -1.99 14.24 -0.96
CA PHE A 61 -1.47 14.10 -2.31
C PHE A 61 -2.54 13.55 -3.25
N LEU A 62 -2.34 13.72 -4.57
CA LEU A 62 -3.29 13.25 -5.58
C LEU A 62 -3.51 11.73 -5.47
N ASP A 63 -2.43 10.95 -5.41
CA ASP A 63 -2.52 9.50 -5.42
C ASP A 63 -2.96 8.93 -4.06
N HIS A 64 -2.42 9.42 -2.95
CA HIS A 64 -2.69 8.87 -1.61
C HIS A 64 -2.73 9.92 -0.48
N PRO A 65 -3.41 9.58 0.63
CA PRO A 65 -3.33 10.32 1.90
C PRO A 65 -1.90 10.49 2.45
N PRO A 66 -1.66 11.42 3.39
CA PRO A 66 -0.31 11.88 3.74
C PRO A 66 0.48 10.97 4.70
N MET A 67 -0.13 9.97 5.37
CA MET A 67 0.54 9.25 6.46
C MET A 67 1.85 8.58 6.03
N ILE A 68 1.94 8.10 4.79
CA ILE A 68 3.17 7.49 4.28
C ILE A 68 4.32 8.49 4.19
N ALA A 69 4.04 9.73 3.81
CA ALA A 69 5.02 10.81 3.78
C ALA A 69 5.50 11.16 5.19
N TRP A 70 4.61 11.10 6.19
CA TRP A 70 4.96 11.32 7.60
C TRP A 70 5.82 10.17 8.17
N PHE A 71 5.53 8.93 7.79
CA PHE A 71 6.36 7.77 8.15
C PHE A 71 7.79 7.92 7.61
N ILE A 72 7.93 8.33 6.36
CA ILE A 72 9.23 8.58 5.75
C ILE A 72 9.93 9.77 6.42
N ARG A 73 9.22 10.87 6.69
CA ARG A 73 9.78 12.03 7.39
C ARG A 73 10.28 11.66 8.78
N PHE A 74 9.55 10.82 9.51
CA PHE A 74 9.97 10.31 10.83
C PHE A 74 11.28 9.52 10.73
N GLY A 75 11.40 8.58 9.80
CA GLY A 75 12.61 7.78 9.66
C GLY A 75 13.82 8.58 9.15
N THR A 76 13.61 9.46 8.17
CA THR A 76 14.67 10.33 7.62
C THR A 76 15.11 11.42 8.61
N ALA A 77 14.27 11.82 9.56
CA ALA A 77 14.69 12.70 10.65
C ALA A 77 15.69 12.03 11.61
N ILE A 78 15.71 10.69 11.69
CA ILE A 78 16.60 9.92 12.57
C ILE A 78 17.86 9.47 11.83
N PHE A 79 17.72 8.95 10.60
CA PHE A 79 18.81 8.33 9.84
C PHE A 79 19.21 9.09 8.57
N GLY A 80 18.69 10.32 8.38
CA GLY A 80 18.90 11.12 7.17
C GLY A 80 18.18 10.56 5.95
N ASP A 81 18.42 11.19 4.79
CA ASP A 81 17.96 10.73 3.48
C ASP A 81 18.79 9.52 3.01
N THR A 82 18.60 8.41 3.70
CA THR A 82 19.21 7.10 3.41
C THR A 82 18.15 6.05 3.11
N ASN A 83 18.51 4.95 2.45
CA ASN A 83 17.60 3.84 2.16
C ASN A 83 16.91 3.33 3.45
N LEU A 84 17.69 3.19 4.53
CA LEU A 84 17.17 2.81 5.84
C LEU A 84 16.27 3.91 6.44
N GLY A 85 16.67 5.18 6.37
CA GLY A 85 15.87 6.30 6.88
C GLY A 85 14.48 6.35 6.26
N VAL A 86 14.36 6.18 4.95
CA VAL A 86 13.06 6.12 4.26
C VAL A 86 12.23 4.92 4.74
N ARG A 87 12.87 3.79 5.04
CA ARG A 87 12.21 2.52 5.34
C ARG A 87 12.00 2.21 6.83
N PHE A 88 12.60 3.00 7.72
CA PHE A 88 12.67 2.70 9.15
C PHE A 88 11.30 2.56 9.81
N ALA A 89 10.36 3.45 9.47
CA ALA A 89 9.01 3.40 10.02
C ALA A 89 8.26 2.11 9.65
N GLY A 90 8.58 1.49 8.51
CA GLY A 90 8.00 0.20 8.11
C GLY A 90 8.44 -0.96 8.98
N ILE A 91 9.69 -0.94 9.45
CA ILE A 91 10.21 -1.94 10.40
C ILE A 91 9.46 -1.85 11.74
N LEU A 92 9.20 -0.63 12.22
CA LEU A 92 8.41 -0.40 13.43
C LEU A 92 6.93 -0.77 13.24
N ALA A 93 6.36 -0.48 12.07
CA ALA A 93 4.99 -0.84 11.73
C ALA A 93 4.77 -2.36 11.77
N MET A 94 5.74 -3.14 11.29
CA MET A 94 5.71 -4.61 11.36
C MET A 94 5.71 -5.09 12.81
N LEU A 95 6.60 -4.55 13.65
CA LEU A 95 6.63 -4.87 15.08
C LEU A 95 5.30 -4.54 15.77
N ALA A 96 4.77 -3.33 15.57
CA ALA A 96 3.50 -2.92 16.14
C ALA A 96 2.35 -3.85 15.71
N THR A 97 2.32 -4.23 14.43
CA THR A 97 1.33 -5.16 13.88
C THR A 97 1.41 -6.52 14.56
N GLN A 98 2.62 -7.09 14.72
CA GLN A 98 2.81 -8.38 15.38
C GLN A 98 2.39 -8.36 16.86
N LEU A 99 2.71 -7.29 17.59
CA LEU A 99 2.30 -7.13 18.99
C LEU A 99 0.78 -7.04 19.14
N LEU A 100 0.11 -6.29 18.25
CA LEU A 100 -1.35 -6.18 18.25
C LEU A 100 -2.02 -7.51 17.90
N LEU A 101 -1.50 -8.23 16.89
CA LEU A 101 -1.98 -9.57 16.53
C LEU A 101 -1.80 -10.58 17.67
N ALA A 102 -0.63 -10.57 18.32
CA ALA A 102 -0.36 -11.40 19.48
C ALA A 102 -1.37 -11.13 20.59
N ASP A 103 -1.68 -9.86 20.89
CA ASP A 103 -2.64 -9.49 21.92
C ASP A 103 -4.09 -9.85 21.55
N ILE A 104 -4.50 -9.65 20.29
CA ILE A 104 -5.82 -10.10 19.77
C ILE A 104 -5.98 -11.60 20.01
N VAL A 105 -5.02 -12.41 19.55
CA VAL A 105 -5.13 -13.87 19.62
C VAL A 105 -5.02 -14.37 21.06
N ARG A 106 -4.17 -13.74 21.88
CA ARG A 106 -4.05 -14.04 23.31
C ARG A 106 -5.38 -13.88 24.04
N ARG A 107 -6.08 -12.76 23.81
CA ARG A 107 -7.39 -12.46 24.45
C ARG A 107 -8.49 -13.44 24.06
N VAL A 108 -8.48 -13.89 22.81
CA VAL A 108 -9.53 -14.81 22.32
C VAL A 108 -9.26 -16.26 22.74
N THR A 109 -8.00 -16.70 22.73
CA THR A 109 -7.66 -18.13 22.88
C THR A 109 -7.10 -18.51 24.24
N HIS A 110 -6.44 -17.55 24.92
CA HIS A 110 -5.60 -17.78 26.09
C HIS A 110 -4.53 -18.87 25.88
N ASP A 111 -4.11 -19.08 24.63
CA ASP A 111 -3.19 -20.15 24.24
C ASP A 111 -1.91 -19.60 23.61
N PHE A 112 -0.77 -19.84 24.27
CA PHE A 112 0.55 -19.43 23.77
C PHE A 112 0.87 -20.00 22.37
N ARG A 113 0.39 -21.20 22.03
CA ARG A 113 0.62 -21.80 20.72
C ARG A 113 -0.08 -20.99 19.62
N ALA A 114 -1.26 -20.44 19.91
CA ALA A 114 -1.98 -19.57 18.99
C ALA A 114 -1.23 -18.24 18.79
N ILE A 115 -0.66 -17.69 19.87
CA ILE A 115 0.19 -16.50 19.80
C ILE A 115 1.42 -16.76 18.92
N ALA A 116 2.10 -17.90 19.13
CA ALA A 116 3.25 -18.28 18.30
C ALA A 116 2.85 -18.42 16.82
N LEU A 117 1.71 -19.03 16.51
CA LEU A 117 1.22 -19.15 15.13
C LEU A 117 0.95 -17.76 14.51
N VAL A 118 0.25 -16.86 15.20
CA VAL A 118 -0.13 -15.58 14.62
C VAL A 118 1.05 -14.66 14.38
N VAL A 119 2.11 -14.73 15.19
CA VAL A 119 3.32 -13.91 14.97
C VAL A 119 4.22 -14.48 13.87
N LEU A 120 4.20 -15.80 13.65
CA LEU A 120 4.98 -16.48 12.60
C LEU A 120 4.30 -16.48 11.23
N MET A 121 2.97 -16.40 11.13
CA MET A 121 2.28 -16.35 9.83
C MET A 121 2.67 -15.11 8.98
N PRO A 122 2.75 -13.89 9.53
CA PRO A 122 3.33 -12.75 8.82
C PRO A 122 4.76 -13.02 8.35
N GLU A 123 5.60 -13.66 9.17
CA GLU A 123 6.99 -13.99 8.78
C GLU A 123 7.07 -14.93 7.57
N ALA A 124 6.06 -15.79 7.42
CA ALA A 124 5.96 -16.74 6.32
C ALA A 124 5.35 -16.15 5.04
N ALA A 125 4.75 -14.95 5.11
CA ALA A 125 4.19 -14.26 3.97
C ALA A 125 5.21 -13.26 3.43
N LEU A 126 5.63 -13.39 2.16
CA LEU A 126 6.68 -12.54 1.56
C LEU A 126 6.42 -11.04 1.75
N TYR A 127 5.16 -10.62 1.59
CA TYR A 127 4.81 -9.21 1.77
C TYR A 127 5.16 -8.68 3.16
N TYR A 128 4.91 -9.45 4.21
CA TYR A 128 5.12 -9.02 5.60
C TYR A 128 6.52 -9.36 6.10
N GLY A 129 6.95 -10.61 5.87
CA GLY A 129 8.22 -11.15 6.33
C GLY A 129 9.44 -10.47 5.70
N LEU A 130 9.30 -9.83 4.53
CA LEU A 130 10.36 -9.07 3.89
C LEU A 130 9.90 -7.72 3.34
N LEU A 131 8.82 -7.67 2.56
CA LEU A 131 8.47 -6.46 1.79
C LEU A 131 7.75 -5.35 2.57
N MET A 132 7.40 -5.54 3.85
CA MET A 132 7.01 -4.42 4.73
C MET A 132 8.21 -3.52 5.05
N ALA A 133 9.42 -3.92 4.66
CA ALA A 133 10.57 -3.03 4.53
C ALA A 133 10.45 -2.07 3.33
N LYS A 134 9.75 -2.44 2.25
CA LYS A 134 9.42 -1.51 1.15
C LYS A 134 8.32 -0.57 1.63
N VAL A 135 8.60 0.73 1.68
CA VAL A 135 7.65 1.70 2.20
C VAL A 135 6.59 2.05 1.15
N SER A 136 5.37 1.59 1.40
CA SER A 136 4.17 1.88 0.62
C SER A 136 3.03 2.35 1.53
N PRO A 137 1.95 2.96 0.99
CA PRO A 137 0.81 3.39 1.81
C PRO A 137 0.20 2.27 2.68
N ASP A 138 0.32 1.00 2.25
CA ASP A 138 -0.12 -0.16 3.03
C ASP A 138 0.70 -0.36 4.31
N VAL A 139 1.99 -0.03 4.30
CA VAL A 139 2.86 -0.12 5.49
C VAL A 139 2.39 0.81 6.61
N ALA A 140 1.86 1.99 6.24
CA ALA A 140 1.20 2.88 7.19
C ALA A 140 -0.21 2.40 7.57
N LEU A 141 -0.98 1.91 6.59
CA LEU A 141 -2.36 1.45 6.81
C LEU A 141 -2.45 0.28 7.80
N ILE A 142 -1.65 -0.76 7.61
CA ILE A 142 -1.75 -2.05 8.32
C ILE A 142 -1.72 -1.91 9.85
N PRO A 143 -0.73 -1.24 10.49
CA PRO A 143 -0.69 -1.16 11.95
C PRO A 143 -1.92 -0.44 12.52
N PHE A 144 -2.40 0.63 11.88
CA PHE A 144 -3.61 1.34 12.33
C PHE A 144 -4.87 0.51 12.10
N ALA A 145 -4.95 -0.22 10.99
CA ALA A 145 -6.08 -1.08 10.70
C ALA A 145 -6.16 -2.21 11.75
N VAL A 146 -5.04 -2.88 12.03
CA VAL A 146 -4.97 -3.92 13.06
C VAL A 146 -5.23 -3.34 14.45
N ALA A 147 -4.80 -2.11 14.74
CA ALA A 147 -5.12 -1.42 16.00
C ALA A 147 -6.63 -1.14 16.15
N MET A 148 -7.34 -0.83 15.05
CA MET A 148 -8.80 -0.72 15.05
C MET A 148 -9.45 -2.08 15.38
N LEU A 149 -9.01 -3.18 14.75
CA LEU A 149 -9.51 -4.52 15.08
C LEU A 149 -9.21 -4.89 16.54
N TRP A 150 -8.02 -4.57 17.02
CA TRP A 150 -7.62 -4.78 18.41
C TRP A 150 -8.55 -4.02 19.37
N ALA A 151 -8.86 -2.76 19.11
CA ALA A 151 -9.79 -1.97 19.91
C ALA A 151 -11.20 -2.60 19.93
N LEU A 152 -11.70 -3.08 18.79
CA LEU A 152 -13.00 -3.77 18.73
C LEU A 152 -13.00 -5.14 19.42
N VAL A 153 -11.87 -5.85 19.45
CA VAL A 153 -11.71 -7.07 20.26
C VAL A 153 -11.71 -6.72 21.76
N ARG A 154 -11.03 -5.63 22.16
CA ARG A 154 -11.08 -5.13 23.54
C ARG A 154 -12.48 -4.73 23.97
N LEU A 155 -13.24 -4.10 23.07
CA LEU A 155 -14.65 -3.79 23.28
C LEU A 155 -15.47 -5.06 23.51
N ALA A 156 -15.27 -6.10 22.69
CA ALA A 156 -15.99 -7.36 22.82
C ALA A 156 -15.68 -8.08 24.15
N GLU A 157 -14.43 -8.03 24.59
CA GLU A 157 -13.97 -8.67 25.83
C GLU A 157 -14.44 -7.91 27.09
N SER A 158 -14.32 -6.58 27.09
CA SER A 158 -14.58 -5.76 28.29
C SER A 158 -15.99 -5.20 28.38
N GLY A 159 -16.70 -5.08 27.25
CA GLY A 159 -17.96 -4.36 27.16
C GLY A 159 -17.85 -2.85 27.35
N ASP A 160 -16.64 -2.28 27.49
CA ASP A 160 -16.44 -0.83 27.67
C ASP A 160 -16.59 -0.09 26.32
N GLY A 161 -17.60 0.76 26.22
CA GLY A 161 -17.91 1.53 25.02
C GLY A 161 -16.79 2.48 24.57
N ARG A 162 -15.88 2.88 25.47
CA ARG A 162 -14.74 3.77 25.14
C ARG A 162 -13.82 3.19 24.07
N TRP A 163 -13.78 1.86 23.93
CA TRP A 163 -13.03 1.20 22.87
C TRP A 163 -13.52 1.53 21.46
N TRP A 164 -14.79 1.93 21.29
CA TRP A 164 -15.25 2.50 20.02
C TRP A 164 -14.49 3.77 19.67
N LEU A 165 -14.23 4.65 20.64
CA LEU A 165 -13.51 5.91 20.38
C LEU A 165 -12.09 5.63 19.89
N ALA A 166 -11.40 4.68 20.53
CA ALA A 166 -10.10 4.20 20.07
C ALA A 166 -10.17 3.60 18.65
N ALA A 167 -11.19 2.78 18.37
CA ALA A 167 -11.43 2.26 17.03
C ALA A 167 -11.67 3.39 16.01
N GLY A 168 -12.39 4.45 16.37
CA GLY A 168 -12.59 5.64 15.53
C GLY A 168 -11.30 6.39 15.22
N VAL A 169 -10.43 6.59 16.22
CA VAL A 169 -9.10 7.19 16.02
C VAL A 169 -8.29 6.35 15.03
N PHE A 170 -8.21 5.03 15.26
CA PHE A 170 -7.45 4.15 14.40
C PHE A 170 -8.04 4.03 13.00
N ALA A 171 -9.37 4.04 12.85
CA ALA A 171 -10.05 4.09 11.56
C ALA A 171 -9.69 5.36 10.77
N GLY A 172 -9.68 6.51 11.44
CA GLY A 172 -9.24 7.78 10.86
C GLY A 172 -7.77 7.74 10.42
N LEU A 173 -6.88 7.20 11.24
CA LEU A 173 -5.45 7.03 10.90
C LEU A 173 -5.24 6.04 9.74
N SER A 174 -6.03 4.97 9.68
CA SER A 174 -6.05 4.05 8.53
C SER A 174 -6.49 4.76 7.24
N LEU A 175 -7.55 5.57 7.29
CA LEU A 175 -8.00 6.37 6.15
C LEU A 175 -6.99 7.46 5.76
N LEU A 176 -6.29 8.05 6.73
CA LEU A 176 -5.14 8.95 6.50
C LEU A 176 -3.92 8.24 5.89
N SER A 177 -3.93 6.91 5.84
CA SER A 177 -2.88 6.12 5.19
C SER A 177 -3.27 5.70 3.77
N LYS A 178 -4.47 5.13 3.60
CA LYS A 178 -4.93 4.65 2.30
C LYS A 178 -6.46 4.47 2.29
N PHE A 179 -7.10 4.95 1.22
CA PHE A 179 -8.57 4.91 1.09
C PHE A 179 -9.18 3.50 1.11
N THR A 180 -8.41 2.48 0.74
CA THR A 180 -8.85 1.08 0.76
C THR A 180 -9.26 0.59 2.15
N ALA A 181 -8.85 1.28 3.23
CA ALA A 181 -9.33 1.04 4.58
C ALA A 181 -10.87 1.03 4.70
N MET A 182 -11.56 1.78 3.83
CA MET A 182 -13.03 1.83 3.81
C MET A 182 -13.68 0.47 3.52
N LEU A 183 -12.95 -0.48 2.90
CA LEU A 183 -13.44 -1.84 2.67
C LEU A 183 -13.64 -2.65 3.96
N TRP A 184 -13.18 -2.17 5.11
CA TRP A 184 -13.48 -2.75 6.42
C TRP A 184 -14.71 -2.17 7.10
N LEU A 185 -15.32 -1.11 6.57
CA LEU A 185 -16.56 -0.56 7.11
C LEU A 185 -17.68 -1.62 7.19
N PRO A 186 -17.89 -2.50 6.19
CA PRO A 186 -18.84 -3.61 6.31
C PRO A 186 -18.52 -4.58 7.45
N ALA A 187 -17.24 -4.84 7.75
CA ALA A 187 -16.84 -5.72 8.84
C ALA A 187 -17.16 -5.09 10.21
N VAL A 188 -16.90 -3.79 10.38
CA VAL A 188 -17.27 -3.04 11.58
C VAL A 188 -18.80 -2.95 11.73
N ALA A 189 -19.51 -2.73 10.63
CA ALA A 189 -20.98 -2.74 10.62
C ALA A 189 -21.53 -4.12 10.99
N ALA A 190 -20.99 -5.20 10.43
CA ALA A 190 -21.40 -6.57 10.77
C ALA A 190 -21.13 -6.88 12.25
N PHE A 191 -19.98 -6.48 12.79
CA PHE A 191 -19.65 -6.60 14.21
C PHE A 191 -20.65 -5.87 15.11
N MET A 192 -21.14 -4.70 14.70
CA MET A 192 -22.13 -3.93 15.47
C MET A 192 -23.54 -4.49 15.34
N LEU A 193 -23.96 -4.85 14.12
CA LEU A 193 -25.37 -5.05 13.75
C LEU A 193 -25.82 -6.52 13.81
N VAL A 194 -24.92 -7.47 13.58
CA VAL A 194 -25.27 -8.89 13.53
C VAL A 194 -25.47 -9.47 14.94
N PRO A 195 -24.55 -9.24 15.90
CA PRO A 195 -24.69 -9.89 17.19
C PRO A 195 -25.92 -9.40 17.98
N SER A 196 -26.38 -10.21 18.94
CA SER A 196 -27.52 -9.88 19.82
C SER A 196 -27.37 -8.55 20.57
N TRP A 197 -26.13 -8.06 20.75
CA TRP A 197 -25.86 -6.76 21.34
C TRP A 197 -26.20 -5.54 20.46
N ARG A 198 -26.73 -5.73 19.24
CA ARG A 198 -26.96 -4.64 18.27
C ARG A 198 -27.74 -3.47 18.84
N ARG A 199 -28.79 -3.75 19.64
CA ARG A 199 -29.63 -2.71 20.26
C ARG A 199 -28.83 -1.85 21.23
N ARG A 200 -27.92 -2.47 21.99
CA ARG A 200 -27.03 -1.76 22.93
C ARG A 200 -26.16 -0.75 22.20
N TRP A 201 -25.54 -1.14 21.09
CA TRP A 201 -24.60 -0.28 20.39
C TRP A 201 -25.29 0.77 19.50
N LEU A 202 -26.44 0.43 18.88
CA LEU A 202 -27.23 1.41 18.13
C LEU A 202 -27.74 2.55 19.02
N SER A 203 -28.17 2.25 20.25
CA SER A 203 -28.63 3.25 21.22
C SER A 203 -27.50 3.94 21.98
N SER A 204 -26.26 3.48 21.82
CA SER A 204 -25.09 4.03 22.49
C SER A 204 -24.50 5.19 21.68
N PRO A 205 -24.03 6.28 22.30
CA PRO A 205 -23.37 7.36 21.57
C PRO A 205 -21.99 6.96 21.04
N TYR A 206 -21.37 5.91 21.60
CA TYR A 206 -19.96 5.58 21.37
C TYR A 206 -19.61 5.22 19.91
N PRO A 207 -20.35 4.35 19.18
CA PRO A 207 -20.03 4.06 17.78
C PRO A 207 -20.20 5.27 16.86
N TRP A 208 -21.19 6.12 17.13
CA TRP A 208 -21.43 7.34 16.36
C TRP A 208 -20.35 8.39 16.62
N ALA A 209 -19.94 8.57 17.89
CA ALA A 209 -18.80 9.38 18.25
C ALA A 209 -17.50 8.87 17.60
N ALA A 210 -17.32 7.54 17.50
CA ALA A 210 -16.19 6.94 16.80
C ALA A 210 -16.17 7.29 15.30
N ALA A 211 -17.33 7.27 14.64
CA ALA A 211 -17.45 7.70 13.24
C ALA A 211 -17.08 9.19 13.08
N LEU A 212 -17.56 10.06 13.98
CA LEU A 212 -17.20 11.48 13.98
C LEU A 212 -15.70 11.69 14.22
N ILE A 213 -15.09 10.94 15.14
CA ILE A 213 -13.65 10.98 15.38
C ILE A 213 -12.87 10.53 14.15
N ALA A 214 -13.29 9.45 13.48
CA ALA A 214 -12.64 8.98 12.26
C ALA A 214 -12.66 10.05 11.16
N VAL A 215 -13.79 10.73 10.98
CA VAL A 215 -13.92 11.86 10.03
C VAL A 215 -13.06 13.05 10.46
N ALA A 216 -13.02 13.38 11.75
CA ALA A 216 -12.20 14.47 12.26
C ALA A 216 -10.70 14.20 12.05
N VAL A 217 -10.23 12.98 12.33
CA VAL A 217 -8.84 12.58 12.07
C VAL A 217 -8.54 12.58 10.56
N PHE A 218 -9.47 12.11 9.73
CA PHE A 218 -9.33 12.10 8.28
C PHE A 218 -9.52 13.50 7.62
N SER A 219 -9.93 14.52 8.39
CA SER A 219 -10.27 15.84 7.87
C SER A 219 -9.19 16.56 7.06
N PRO A 220 -7.86 16.40 7.30
CA PRO A 220 -6.85 17.02 6.43
C PRO A 220 -7.01 16.65 4.96
N VAL A 221 -7.37 15.39 4.67
CA VAL A 221 -7.58 14.91 3.31
C VAL A 221 -8.86 15.47 2.70
N LEU A 222 -9.92 15.63 3.51
CA LEU A 222 -11.17 16.25 3.09
C LEU A 222 -10.98 17.73 2.76
N ILE A 223 -10.28 18.48 3.63
CA ILE A 223 -9.97 19.90 3.45
C ILE A 223 -9.14 20.10 2.19
N TRP A 224 -8.08 19.30 2.01
CA TRP A 224 -7.25 19.37 0.81
C TRP A 224 -8.06 19.10 -0.46
N ASN A 225 -8.86 18.04 -0.47
CA ASN A 225 -9.67 17.70 -1.65
C ASN A 225 -10.73 18.77 -1.96
N ALA A 226 -11.37 19.35 -0.95
CA ALA A 226 -12.33 20.44 -1.13
C ALA A 226 -11.68 21.66 -1.81
N GLY A 227 -10.41 21.94 -1.50
CA GLY A 227 -9.63 23.01 -2.15
C GLY A 227 -9.05 22.66 -3.54
N HIS A 228 -9.17 21.40 -3.98
CA HIS A 228 -8.58 20.90 -5.23
C HIS A 228 -9.59 20.08 -6.05
N ASP A 229 -10.83 20.53 -6.17
CA ASP A 229 -11.88 19.93 -7.00
C ASP A 229 -12.14 18.43 -6.76
N TRP A 230 -11.92 17.97 -5.53
CA TRP A 230 -12.00 16.56 -5.12
C TRP A 230 -11.09 15.64 -5.95
N ALA A 231 -9.92 16.15 -6.38
CA ALA A 231 -9.03 15.50 -7.34
C ALA A 231 -8.62 14.09 -6.92
N SER A 232 -8.17 13.85 -5.68
CA SER A 232 -7.74 12.51 -5.25
C SER A 232 -8.88 11.52 -5.30
N PHE A 233 -10.08 11.89 -4.82
CA PHE A 233 -11.22 10.98 -4.86
C PHE A 233 -11.63 10.67 -6.30
N ARG A 234 -11.74 11.69 -7.16
CA ARG A 234 -12.07 11.49 -8.57
C ARG A 234 -11.04 10.61 -9.28
N PHE A 235 -9.75 10.84 -9.02
CA PHE A 235 -8.66 10.00 -9.53
C PHE A 235 -8.82 8.53 -9.11
N GLN A 236 -9.14 8.28 -7.84
CA GLN A 236 -9.37 6.92 -7.33
C GLN A 236 -10.64 6.29 -7.90
N PHE A 237 -11.73 7.06 -8.04
CA PHE A 237 -12.99 6.60 -8.62
C PHE A 237 -12.81 6.18 -10.08
N VAL A 238 -12.18 7.02 -10.91
CA VAL A 238 -11.96 6.68 -12.31
C VAL A 238 -11.13 5.39 -12.43
N ARG A 239 -10.08 5.22 -11.61
CA ARG A 239 -9.28 3.98 -11.61
C ARG A 239 -10.05 2.75 -11.12
N ALA A 240 -10.90 2.90 -10.11
CA ALA A 240 -11.69 1.79 -9.58
C ALA A 240 -12.80 1.33 -10.55
N PHE A 241 -13.34 2.27 -11.34
CA PHE A 241 -14.45 2.06 -12.26
C PHE A 241 -14.05 2.01 -13.74
N ALA A 242 -12.76 2.12 -14.08
CA ALA A 242 -12.24 1.84 -15.41
C ALA A 242 -12.50 0.36 -15.75
N ALA A 243 -13.66 0.10 -16.34
CA ALA A 243 -14.11 -1.22 -16.71
C ALA A 243 -13.48 -1.59 -18.06
N HIS A 244 -12.67 -2.64 -18.04
CA HIS A 244 -12.22 -3.31 -19.25
C HIS A 244 -13.06 -4.57 -19.46
N GLU A 245 -12.89 -5.19 -20.62
CA GLU A 245 -13.50 -6.48 -20.93
C GLU A 245 -13.17 -7.54 -19.86
N LEU A 246 -14.08 -8.51 -19.70
CA LEU A 246 -13.87 -9.61 -18.78
C LEU A 246 -12.63 -10.40 -19.17
N SER A 247 -11.69 -10.56 -18.23
CA SER A 247 -10.42 -11.22 -18.48
C SER A 247 -10.07 -12.22 -17.38
N LEU A 248 -10.00 -13.51 -17.75
CA LEU A 248 -9.50 -14.55 -16.84
C LEU A 248 -8.00 -14.42 -16.58
N ARG A 249 -7.26 -13.74 -17.48
CA ARG A 249 -5.84 -13.46 -17.27
C ARG A 249 -5.63 -12.57 -16.06
N THR A 250 -6.42 -11.51 -15.89
CA THR A 250 -6.29 -10.60 -14.73
C THR A 250 -6.72 -11.26 -13.42
N VAL A 251 -7.63 -12.25 -13.47
CA VAL A 251 -7.92 -13.13 -12.32
C VAL A 251 -6.71 -14.00 -11.99
N GLY A 252 -6.09 -14.61 -13.00
CA GLY A 252 -4.85 -15.38 -12.86
C GLY A 252 -3.72 -14.54 -12.26
N ASP A 253 -3.56 -13.30 -12.73
CA ASP A 253 -2.59 -12.34 -12.18
C ASP A 253 -2.89 -12.04 -10.71
N PHE A 254 -4.15 -11.79 -10.35
CA PHE A 254 -4.54 -11.53 -8.96
C PHE A 254 -4.23 -12.71 -8.05
N ILE A 255 -4.66 -13.92 -8.41
CA ILE A 255 -4.41 -15.14 -7.61
C ILE A 255 -2.92 -15.45 -7.54
N GLY A 256 -2.20 -15.33 -8.66
CA GLY A 256 -0.74 -15.50 -8.71
C GLY A 256 0.00 -14.52 -7.81
N LEU A 257 -0.41 -13.24 -7.80
CA LEU A 257 0.13 -12.23 -6.90
C LEU A 257 -0.18 -12.55 -5.43
N GLN A 258 -1.39 -13.02 -5.09
CA GLN A 258 -1.69 -13.42 -3.72
C GLN A 258 -0.86 -14.64 -3.29
N PHE A 259 -0.65 -15.62 -4.18
CA PHE A 259 0.25 -16.75 -3.90
C PHE A 259 1.71 -16.32 -3.72
N GLY A 260 2.20 -15.38 -4.53
CA GLY A 260 3.57 -14.86 -4.40
C GLY A 260 3.77 -14.02 -3.14
N LEU A 261 2.79 -13.21 -2.75
CA LEU A 261 2.92 -12.26 -1.63
C LEU A 261 2.51 -12.83 -0.28
N VAL A 262 1.55 -13.75 -0.24
CA VAL A 262 1.05 -14.38 1.00
C VAL A 262 1.59 -15.79 1.17
N GLY A 263 1.73 -16.54 0.07
CA GLY A 263 2.23 -17.91 0.08
C GLY A 263 1.20 -18.93 -0.42
N ILE A 264 1.65 -19.86 -1.26
CA ILE A 264 0.82 -20.89 -1.91
C ILE A 264 0.06 -21.74 -0.89
N ILE A 265 0.70 -22.12 0.22
CA ILE A 265 0.08 -22.94 1.26
C ILE A 265 -0.60 -22.05 2.31
N LEU A 266 0.02 -20.91 2.66
CA LEU A 266 -0.49 -20.03 3.72
C LEU A 266 -1.84 -19.40 3.35
N MET A 267 -2.00 -18.96 2.11
CA MET A 267 -3.24 -18.31 1.66
C MET A 267 -4.47 -19.23 1.79
N PRO A 268 -4.49 -20.48 1.29
CA PRO A 268 -5.59 -21.42 1.53
C PRO A 268 -5.83 -21.74 3.00
N VAL A 269 -4.77 -21.88 3.82
CA VAL A 269 -4.91 -22.11 5.28
C VAL A 269 -5.63 -20.94 5.95
N VAL A 270 -5.25 -19.71 5.59
CA VAL A 270 -5.85 -18.48 6.11
C VAL A 270 -7.30 -18.32 5.67
N LEU A 271 -7.59 -18.52 4.38
CA LEU A 271 -8.96 -18.44 3.86
C LEU A 271 -9.87 -19.53 4.44
N SER A 272 -9.35 -20.73 4.65
CA SER A 272 -10.08 -21.82 5.32
C SER A 272 -10.40 -21.45 6.76
N GLY A 273 -9.41 -20.92 7.50
CA GLY A 273 -9.59 -20.41 8.85
C GLY A 273 -10.65 -19.30 8.91
N ALA A 274 -10.55 -18.29 8.05
CA ALA A 274 -11.53 -17.20 7.98
C ALA A 274 -12.94 -17.71 7.65
N SER A 275 -13.08 -18.65 6.71
CA SER A 275 -14.37 -19.24 6.32
C SER A 275 -15.01 -20.05 7.45
N MET A 276 -14.22 -20.87 8.15
CA MET A 276 -14.69 -21.59 9.34
C MET A 276 -15.08 -20.62 10.46
N MET A 277 -14.32 -19.54 10.63
CA MET A 277 -14.64 -18.50 11.60
C MET A 277 -15.94 -17.79 11.27
N ALA A 278 -16.19 -17.45 10.00
CA ALA A 278 -17.44 -16.85 9.56
C ALA A 278 -18.62 -17.77 9.89
N TRP A 279 -18.55 -19.02 9.41
CA TRP A 279 -19.61 -20.00 9.65
C TRP A 279 -19.95 -20.15 11.14
N ARG A 280 -18.92 -20.21 12.01
CA ARG A 280 -19.10 -20.27 13.46
C ARG A 280 -19.66 -18.96 14.03
N GLY A 281 -19.11 -17.83 13.61
CA GLY A 281 -19.46 -16.50 14.09
C GLY A 281 -20.93 -16.19 13.88
N TYR A 282 -21.39 -16.34 12.64
CA TYR A 282 -22.78 -16.08 12.27
C TYR A 282 -23.78 -17.10 12.87
N ARG A 283 -23.35 -18.33 13.18
CA ARG A 283 -24.21 -19.33 13.84
C ARG A 283 -24.28 -19.20 15.35
N ARG A 284 -23.20 -18.76 15.99
CA ARG A 284 -23.07 -18.70 17.45
C ARG A 284 -23.10 -17.28 18.02
N ASP A 285 -23.44 -16.29 17.20
CA ASP A 285 -23.51 -14.90 17.62
C ASP A 285 -22.15 -14.35 18.15
N ASP A 286 -21.03 -14.91 17.67
CA ASP A 286 -19.69 -14.53 18.11
C ASP A 286 -19.20 -13.32 17.30
N ALA A 287 -19.27 -12.15 17.94
CA ALA A 287 -18.95 -10.88 17.33
C ALA A 287 -17.51 -10.80 16.81
N VAL A 288 -16.53 -11.33 17.56
CA VAL A 288 -15.12 -11.29 17.16
C VAL A 288 -14.90 -12.18 15.93
N ALA A 289 -15.55 -13.34 15.89
CA ALA A 289 -15.54 -14.19 14.72
C ALA A 289 -16.17 -13.53 13.49
N ILE A 290 -17.28 -12.80 13.64
CA ILE A 290 -17.92 -12.03 12.56
C ILE A 290 -16.99 -10.91 12.07
N LEU A 291 -16.36 -10.17 12.98
CA LEU A 291 -15.44 -9.07 12.65
C LEU A 291 -14.24 -9.55 11.83
N LEU A 292 -13.47 -10.49 12.39
CA LEU A 292 -12.21 -10.93 11.79
C LEU A 292 -12.44 -11.66 10.46
N SER A 293 -13.50 -12.47 10.36
CA SER A 293 -13.81 -13.17 9.11
C SER A 293 -14.32 -12.22 8.02
N THR A 294 -15.22 -11.30 8.35
CA THR A 294 -15.76 -10.32 7.38
C THR A 294 -14.67 -9.35 6.91
N ALA A 295 -13.73 -8.97 7.78
CA ALA A 295 -12.57 -8.14 7.43
C ALA A 295 -11.63 -8.81 6.40
N VAL A 296 -11.73 -10.12 6.20
CA VAL A 296 -10.93 -10.88 5.22
C VAL A 296 -11.77 -11.23 4.00
N LEU A 297 -12.89 -11.93 4.21
CA LEU A 297 -13.66 -12.55 3.14
C LEU A 297 -14.28 -11.49 2.23
N LEU A 298 -14.80 -10.38 2.79
CA LEU A 298 -15.44 -9.36 1.97
C LEU A 298 -14.44 -8.62 1.07
N PRO A 299 -13.30 -8.08 1.58
CA PRO A 299 -12.29 -7.51 0.70
C PRO A 299 -11.73 -8.52 -0.30
N PHE A 300 -11.49 -9.78 0.11
CA PHE A 300 -11.01 -10.82 -0.80
C PHE A 300 -11.98 -11.08 -1.95
N LEU A 301 -13.28 -11.25 -1.66
CA LEU A 301 -14.31 -11.43 -2.68
C LEU A 301 -14.48 -10.19 -3.56
N TYR A 302 -14.36 -8.99 -2.99
CA TYR A 302 -14.39 -7.74 -3.76
C TYR A 302 -13.23 -7.67 -4.75
N PHE A 303 -11.99 -7.95 -4.33
CA PHE A 303 -10.84 -7.93 -5.23
C PHE A 303 -10.87 -9.07 -6.23
N LEU A 304 -11.36 -10.25 -5.84
CA LEU A 304 -11.56 -11.36 -6.77
C LEU A 304 -12.58 -10.98 -7.86
N TRP A 305 -13.71 -10.39 -7.49
CA TRP A 305 -14.70 -9.90 -8.45
C TRP A 305 -14.11 -8.79 -9.32
N LYS A 306 -13.43 -7.80 -8.74
CA LYS A 306 -12.79 -6.72 -9.50
C LYS A 306 -11.69 -7.22 -10.43
N SER A 307 -11.00 -8.31 -10.08
CA SER A 307 -9.96 -8.92 -10.92
C SER A 307 -10.49 -9.44 -12.26
N LEU A 308 -11.81 -9.59 -12.41
CA LEU A 308 -12.44 -9.91 -13.70
C LEU A 308 -12.34 -8.77 -14.72
N THR A 309 -12.23 -7.51 -14.27
CA THR A 309 -12.31 -6.32 -15.14
C THR A 309 -11.12 -5.37 -14.99
N LEU A 310 -10.26 -5.62 -13.99
CA LEU A 310 -9.14 -4.75 -13.64
C LEU A 310 -7.98 -5.60 -13.14
N ARG A 311 -6.76 -5.29 -13.58
CA ARG A 311 -5.55 -5.83 -12.95
C ARG A 311 -5.39 -5.18 -11.57
N VAL A 312 -5.75 -5.93 -10.53
CA VAL A 312 -5.63 -5.50 -9.13
C VAL A 312 -4.15 -5.29 -8.80
N GLY A 313 -3.82 -4.14 -8.20
CA GLY A 313 -2.44 -3.84 -7.77
C GLY A 313 -1.94 -4.85 -6.73
N ASP A 314 -0.63 -5.12 -6.78
CA ASP A 314 0.09 -6.08 -5.94
C ASP A 314 -0.22 -5.95 -4.44
N THR A 315 -0.20 -4.71 -3.93
CA THR A 315 -0.33 -4.40 -2.51
C THR A 315 -1.76 -4.11 -2.07
N TRP A 316 -2.70 -3.91 -3.00
CA TRP A 316 -4.06 -3.44 -2.68
C TRP A 316 -4.81 -4.30 -1.67
N PRO A 317 -4.75 -5.64 -1.73
CA PRO A 317 -5.47 -6.50 -0.80
C PRO A 317 -4.72 -6.72 0.52
N MET A 318 -3.48 -6.23 0.67
CA MET A 318 -2.61 -6.68 1.74
C MET A 318 -3.20 -6.40 3.12
N PHE A 319 -3.81 -5.22 3.34
CA PHE A 319 -4.42 -4.86 4.63
C PHE A 319 -5.39 -5.91 5.23
N MET A 320 -5.99 -6.81 4.43
CA MET A 320 -6.93 -7.81 4.92
C MET A 320 -6.26 -9.03 5.60
N TRP A 321 -5.05 -9.41 5.20
CA TRP A 321 -4.43 -10.67 5.63
C TRP A 321 -4.07 -10.75 7.13
N PRO A 322 -3.73 -9.67 7.86
CA PRO A 322 -3.50 -9.74 9.30
C PRO A 322 -4.71 -10.25 10.08
N ALA A 323 -5.92 -9.82 9.71
CA ALA A 323 -7.16 -10.36 10.28
C ALA A 323 -7.32 -11.85 9.97
N GLY A 324 -6.88 -12.28 8.78
CA GLY A 324 -6.86 -13.67 8.35
C GLY A 324 -5.87 -14.52 9.14
N PHE A 325 -4.66 -14.02 9.41
CA PHE A 325 -3.67 -14.69 10.27
C PHE A 325 -4.23 -14.89 11.67
N ALA A 326 -4.88 -13.87 12.25
CA ALA A 326 -5.55 -13.99 13.54
C ALA A 326 -6.69 -15.02 13.49
N ALA A 327 -7.54 -14.98 12.46
CA ALA A 327 -8.63 -15.94 12.28
C ALA A 327 -8.12 -17.38 12.17
N ALA A 328 -7.06 -17.62 11.39
CA ALA A 328 -6.46 -18.94 11.23
C ALA A 328 -5.88 -19.45 12.55
N ALA A 329 -5.06 -18.65 13.23
CA ALA A 329 -4.46 -19.01 14.52
C ALA A 329 -5.52 -19.31 15.59
N ILE A 330 -6.57 -18.49 15.68
CA ILE A 330 -7.69 -18.69 16.62
C ILE A 330 -8.43 -19.99 16.30
N ASN A 331 -8.78 -20.25 15.03
CA ASN A 331 -9.47 -21.49 14.69
C ASN A 331 -8.61 -22.72 14.99
N ILE A 332 -7.33 -22.71 14.63
CA ILE A 332 -6.43 -23.83 14.90
C ILE A 332 -6.39 -24.16 16.40
N ALA A 333 -6.36 -23.14 17.27
CA ALA A 333 -6.35 -23.33 18.72
C ALA A 333 -7.71 -23.82 19.28
N LEU A 334 -8.82 -23.41 18.67
CA LEU A 334 -10.17 -23.74 19.15
C LEU A 334 -10.74 -25.03 18.54
N LEU A 335 -10.21 -25.50 17.41
CA LEU A 335 -10.62 -26.74 16.72
C LEU A 335 -10.78 -27.96 17.66
N PRO A 336 -9.80 -28.29 18.53
CA PRO A 336 -9.92 -29.42 19.45
C PRO A 336 -11.02 -29.25 20.50
N ARG A 337 -11.36 -28.00 20.84
CA ARG A 337 -12.33 -27.67 21.90
C ARG A 337 -13.77 -27.66 21.41
N GLN A 338 -14.00 -27.78 20.10
CA GLN A 338 -15.29 -27.51 19.47
C GLN A 338 -15.92 -28.73 18.76
N GLY A 339 -15.42 -29.93 19.02
CA GLY A 339 -16.02 -31.18 18.53
C GLY A 339 -15.93 -31.38 17.01
N TYR A 340 -14.97 -30.73 16.34
CA TYR A 340 -14.71 -30.98 14.92
C TYR A 340 -14.18 -32.41 14.70
N PRO A 341 -14.40 -33.01 13.51
CA PRO A 341 -13.88 -34.33 13.19
C PRO A 341 -12.38 -34.46 13.45
N ALA A 342 -11.96 -35.59 14.03
CA ALA A 342 -10.58 -35.80 14.43
C ALA A 342 -9.58 -35.64 13.28
N TRP A 343 -9.97 -35.98 12.05
CA TRP A 343 -9.13 -35.80 10.86
C TRP A 343 -8.79 -34.33 10.58
N LEU A 344 -9.75 -33.41 10.79
CA LEU A 344 -9.56 -31.98 10.56
C LEU A 344 -8.67 -31.35 11.65
N VAL A 345 -8.86 -31.75 12.90
CA VAL A 345 -8.01 -31.33 14.02
C VAL A 345 -6.57 -31.81 13.81
N ARG A 346 -6.40 -33.07 13.37
CA ARG A 346 -5.09 -33.66 13.08
C ARG A 346 -4.40 -33.04 11.87
N SER A 347 -5.15 -32.58 10.87
CA SER A 347 -4.58 -31.98 9.65
C SER A 347 -4.21 -30.51 9.80
N ALA A 348 -4.91 -29.75 10.67
CA ALA A 348 -4.71 -28.31 10.81
C ALA A 348 -3.28 -27.91 11.23
N ILE A 349 -2.67 -28.63 12.18
CA ILE A 349 -1.32 -28.32 12.68
C ILE A 349 -0.23 -28.63 11.63
N PRO A 350 -0.20 -29.80 10.97
CA PRO A 350 0.70 -30.06 9.85
C PRO A 350 0.61 -29.03 8.74
N TRP A 351 -0.59 -28.64 8.32
CA TRP A 351 -0.78 -27.62 7.27
C TRP A 351 -0.29 -26.24 7.70
N ALA A 352 -0.56 -25.82 8.94
CA ALA A 352 -0.04 -24.55 9.47
C ALA A 352 1.50 -24.56 9.56
N ARG A 353 2.09 -25.68 9.98
CA ARG A 353 3.56 -25.84 10.00
C ARG A 353 4.14 -25.82 8.60
N ALA A 354 3.53 -26.54 7.64
CA ALA A 354 3.96 -26.54 6.25
C ALA A 354 3.88 -25.12 5.66
N ALA A 355 2.78 -24.40 5.92
CA ALA A 355 2.62 -23.00 5.51
C ALA A 355 3.71 -22.09 6.06
N ILE A 356 3.99 -22.17 7.36
CA ILE A 356 5.01 -21.33 8.02
C ILE A 356 6.40 -21.67 7.51
N VAL A 357 6.78 -22.96 7.50
CA VAL A 357 8.12 -23.40 7.09
C VAL A 357 8.37 -23.10 5.62
N SER A 358 7.46 -23.49 4.72
CA SER A 358 7.62 -23.22 3.29
C SER A 358 7.63 -21.73 2.97
N GLY A 359 6.78 -20.95 3.67
CA GLY A 359 6.74 -19.50 3.53
C GLY A 359 8.04 -18.84 3.96
N ILE A 360 8.56 -19.16 5.15
CA ILE A 360 9.84 -18.62 5.64
C ILE A 360 10.99 -19.02 4.71
N ILE A 361 11.04 -20.27 4.25
CA ILE A 361 12.04 -20.71 3.26
C ILE A 361 11.95 -19.84 2.00
N PHE A 362 10.73 -19.60 1.50
CA PHE A 362 10.52 -18.74 0.33
C PHE A 362 10.96 -17.30 0.59
N VAL A 363 10.62 -16.71 1.74
CA VAL A 363 11.06 -15.35 2.11
C VAL A 363 12.58 -15.25 2.18
N VAL A 364 13.25 -16.22 2.82
CA VAL A 364 14.71 -16.28 2.90
C VAL A 364 15.33 -16.46 1.51
N ALA A 365 14.76 -17.32 0.66
CA ALA A 365 15.23 -17.51 -0.71
C ALA A 365 15.13 -16.21 -1.54
N VAL A 366 14.01 -15.48 -1.41
CA VAL A 366 13.84 -14.17 -2.07
C VAL A 366 14.84 -13.15 -1.54
N PHE A 367 15.07 -13.10 -0.22
CA PHE A 367 16.10 -12.26 0.38
C PHE A 367 17.49 -12.57 -0.21
N LEU A 368 17.89 -13.85 -0.23
CA LEU A 368 19.19 -14.27 -0.77
C LEU A 368 19.33 -13.95 -2.26
N TYR A 369 18.26 -14.09 -3.05
CA TYR A 369 18.28 -13.75 -4.47
C TYR A 369 18.52 -12.25 -4.70
N TYR A 370 17.86 -11.37 -3.94
CA TYR A 370 17.99 -9.93 -4.17
C TYR A 370 19.17 -9.28 -3.45
N VAL A 371 19.55 -9.77 -2.28
CA VAL A 371 20.62 -9.15 -1.46
C VAL A 371 21.98 -9.77 -1.72
N VAL A 372 22.05 -11.08 -1.96
CA VAL A 372 23.34 -11.81 -1.99
C VAL A 372 23.75 -12.22 -3.41
N THR A 373 22.79 -12.67 -4.22
CA THR A 373 23.09 -13.21 -5.55
C THR A 373 23.41 -12.08 -6.54
N PRO A 374 24.45 -12.18 -7.39
CA PRO A 374 24.75 -11.14 -8.39
C PRO A 374 24.07 -11.36 -9.75
N TRP A 375 23.41 -12.50 -9.95
CA TRP A 375 22.80 -12.89 -11.22
C TRP A 375 21.35 -12.44 -11.34
N ASN A 376 20.90 -12.12 -12.57
CA ASN A 376 19.49 -11.90 -12.89
C ASN A 376 18.94 -13.12 -13.63
N PHE A 377 18.19 -13.96 -12.91
CA PHE A 377 17.54 -15.15 -13.49
C PHE A 377 16.16 -14.83 -14.08
N LEU A 378 15.60 -13.65 -13.78
CA LEU A 378 14.26 -13.24 -14.20
C LEU A 378 14.27 -12.40 -15.48
N GLY A 379 15.44 -11.99 -15.98
CA GLY A 379 15.53 -11.18 -17.18
C GLY A 379 14.87 -9.82 -17.00
N LYS A 380 14.15 -9.37 -18.04
CA LYS A 380 13.40 -8.09 -18.04
C LYS A 380 12.15 -8.08 -17.16
N VAL A 381 11.69 -9.24 -16.69
CA VAL A 381 10.53 -9.34 -15.79
C VAL A 381 10.91 -9.30 -14.31
N ASP A 382 12.19 -9.07 -13.99
CA ASP A 382 12.65 -8.89 -12.61
C ASP A 382 11.98 -7.65 -11.98
N PRO A 383 11.18 -7.82 -10.91
CA PRO A 383 10.39 -6.74 -10.32
C PRO A 383 11.22 -5.71 -9.53
N ILE A 384 12.45 -6.05 -9.11
CA ILE A 384 13.38 -5.07 -8.53
C ILE A 384 14.23 -4.48 -9.65
N GLY A 385 14.71 -5.32 -10.55
CA GLY A 385 15.53 -4.91 -11.67
C GLY A 385 14.85 -3.87 -12.57
N GLY A 386 13.54 -4.00 -12.78
CA GLY A 386 12.74 -3.01 -13.52
C GLY A 386 12.68 -1.63 -12.87
N GLU A 387 13.16 -1.45 -11.65
CA GLU A 387 13.18 -0.17 -10.92
C GLU A 387 14.58 0.20 -10.40
N ALA A 388 15.54 -0.71 -10.45
CA ALA A 388 16.92 -0.48 -10.02
C ALA A 388 17.78 0.22 -11.09
N GLY A 389 19.03 0.55 -10.75
CA GLY A 389 20.06 1.03 -11.69
C GLY A 389 19.97 2.50 -12.09
N TYR A 390 19.12 3.30 -11.44
CA TYR A 390 18.97 4.73 -11.75
C TYR A 390 20.21 5.57 -11.44
N GLU A 391 21.13 5.09 -10.60
CA GLU A 391 22.43 5.72 -10.39
C GLU A 391 23.17 5.94 -11.72
N GLN A 392 23.12 4.96 -12.64
CA GLN A 392 23.70 5.08 -13.98
C GLN A 392 23.10 6.24 -14.77
N VAL A 393 21.79 6.46 -14.67
CA VAL A 393 21.10 7.57 -15.36
C VAL A 393 21.45 8.90 -14.68
N ALA A 394 21.49 8.94 -13.35
CA ALA A 394 21.81 10.13 -12.58
C ALA A 394 23.26 10.60 -12.79
N ASP A 395 24.23 9.69 -12.83
CA ASP A 395 25.64 10.00 -13.07
C ASP A 395 25.87 10.60 -14.46
N ARG A 396 25.24 10.00 -15.49
CA ARG A 396 25.30 10.55 -16.85
C ARG A 396 24.59 11.89 -16.97
N ALA A 397 23.44 12.05 -16.32
CA ALA A 397 22.75 13.33 -16.26
C ALA A 397 23.61 14.40 -15.56
N GLN A 398 24.29 14.05 -14.46
CA GLN A 398 25.20 14.95 -13.75
C GLN A 398 26.39 15.37 -14.63
N ALA A 399 26.95 14.45 -15.42
CA ALA A 399 28.01 14.76 -16.37
C ALA A 399 27.53 15.71 -17.48
N GLU A 400 26.33 15.49 -18.04
CA GLU A 400 25.77 16.35 -19.07
C GLU A 400 25.37 17.74 -18.55
N LEU A 401 24.89 17.86 -17.31
CA LEU A 401 24.67 19.16 -16.66
C LEU A 401 25.98 19.97 -16.60
N GLN A 402 27.08 19.33 -16.22
CA GLN A 402 28.40 19.98 -16.14
C GLN A 402 28.94 20.39 -17.52
N LYS A 403 28.78 19.54 -18.54
CA LYS A 403 29.25 19.82 -19.91
C LYS A 403 28.46 20.94 -20.60
N THR A 404 27.14 20.93 -20.43
CA THR A 404 26.25 21.83 -21.18
C THR A 404 25.98 23.16 -20.48
N GLY A 405 26.31 23.26 -19.20
CA GLY A 405 25.95 24.38 -18.34
C GLY A 405 24.46 24.41 -17.98
N ALA A 406 23.71 23.33 -18.23
CA ALA A 406 22.33 23.23 -17.79
C ALA A 406 22.24 23.17 -16.27
N THR A 407 21.22 23.83 -15.71
CA THR A 407 21.10 24.08 -14.26
C THR A 407 19.93 23.34 -13.61
N TRP A 408 19.10 22.66 -14.41
CA TRP A 408 17.90 21.95 -13.95
C TRP A 408 17.57 20.77 -14.88
N ILE A 409 16.71 19.86 -14.42
CA ILE A 409 16.29 18.66 -15.15
C ILE A 409 14.78 18.67 -15.39
N ALA A 410 14.37 18.37 -16.63
CA ALA A 410 13.00 18.08 -17.02
C ALA A 410 12.78 16.57 -17.21
N THR A 411 11.62 16.05 -16.82
CA THR A 411 11.19 14.67 -17.11
C THR A 411 9.71 14.63 -17.53
N THR A 412 9.27 13.52 -18.14
CA THR A 412 7.86 13.28 -18.51
C THR A 412 7.25 12.07 -17.80
N ASP A 413 7.96 11.50 -16.84
CA ASP A 413 7.51 10.35 -16.05
C ASP A 413 7.84 10.57 -14.57
N TYR A 414 6.85 10.35 -13.71
CA TYR A 414 6.96 10.64 -12.27
C TYR A 414 7.97 9.75 -11.56
N ARG A 415 8.21 8.53 -12.09
CA ARG A 415 9.20 7.59 -11.53
C ARG A 415 10.61 8.11 -11.79
N THR A 416 10.87 8.53 -13.02
CA THR A 416 12.13 9.18 -13.41
C THR A 416 12.36 10.46 -12.61
N TYR A 417 11.33 11.31 -12.49
CA TYR A 417 11.36 12.50 -11.65
C TYR A 417 11.75 12.17 -10.20
N ALA A 418 11.07 11.19 -9.60
CA ALA A 418 11.28 10.80 -8.21
C ALA A 418 12.69 10.26 -7.96
N MET A 419 13.19 9.39 -8.83
CA MET A 419 14.52 8.81 -8.72
C MET A 419 15.61 9.87 -8.92
N LEU A 420 15.49 10.74 -9.91
CA LEU A 420 16.45 11.83 -10.09
C LEU A 420 16.41 12.79 -8.89
N ARG A 421 15.24 13.14 -8.36
CA ARG A 421 15.15 13.97 -7.15
C ARG A 421 15.81 13.30 -5.94
N TRP A 422 15.69 11.98 -5.80
CA TRP A 422 16.39 11.21 -4.77
C TRP A 422 17.91 11.29 -4.92
N PHE A 423 18.46 11.00 -6.11
CA PHE A 423 19.91 11.02 -6.34
C PHE A 423 20.50 12.43 -6.25
N PHE A 424 19.84 13.44 -6.81
CA PHE A 424 20.31 14.83 -6.71
C PHE A 424 20.06 15.44 -5.32
N ASN A 425 19.07 14.94 -4.57
CA ASN A 425 18.73 15.35 -3.21
C ASN A 425 18.72 16.89 -3.01
N GLY A 426 18.02 17.61 -3.89
CA GLY A 426 17.88 19.07 -3.83
C GLY A 426 19.06 19.87 -4.40
N ARG A 427 20.16 19.22 -4.82
CA ARG A 427 21.31 19.90 -5.46
C ARG A 427 20.99 20.46 -6.85
N VAL A 428 20.05 19.85 -7.55
CA VAL A 428 19.58 20.26 -8.88
C VAL A 428 18.05 20.23 -8.89
N PRO A 429 17.37 21.30 -9.34
CA PRO A 429 15.92 21.27 -9.56
C PRO A 429 15.56 20.20 -10.58
N VAL A 430 14.63 19.31 -10.23
CA VAL A 430 14.04 18.32 -11.13
C VAL A 430 12.57 18.63 -11.25
N ILE A 431 12.01 18.61 -12.47
CA ILE A 431 10.61 18.91 -12.74
C ILE A 431 10.03 17.87 -13.70
N GLN A 432 8.95 17.21 -13.28
CA GLN A 432 8.08 16.51 -14.23
C GLN A 432 7.14 17.53 -14.89
N ILE A 433 7.12 17.56 -16.22
CA ILE A 433 6.47 18.65 -16.98
C ILE A 433 5.03 18.37 -17.41
N ASN A 434 4.64 17.11 -17.59
CA ASN A 434 3.39 16.71 -18.27
C ASN A 434 2.24 16.31 -17.33
N GLU A 435 2.51 16.08 -16.04
CA GLU A 435 1.52 15.61 -15.07
C GLU A 435 1.46 16.53 -13.85
N ARG A 436 1.44 17.86 -14.07
CA ARG A 436 1.58 18.88 -13.01
C ARG A 436 0.54 18.77 -11.90
N GLY A 437 -0.64 18.22 -12.19
CA GLY A 437 -1.66 17.91 -11.19
C GLY A 437 -1.20 16.97 -10.06
N ARG A 438 -0.11 16.21 -10.22
CA ARG A 438 0.47 15.40 -9.12
C ARG A 438 1.12 16.24 -8.02
N PHE A 439 1.54 17.45 -8.36
CA PHE A 439 2.40 18.30 -7.52
C PHE A 439 1.66 19.54 -6.98
N MET A 440 0.33 19.46 -6.87
CA MET A 440 -0.50 20.55 -6.33
C MET A 440 -0.08 20.90 -4.90
N GLY A 441 0.28 22.17 -4.69
CA GLY A 441 0.72 22.69 -3.39
C GLY A 441 2.18 22.42 -3.03
N PHE A 442 2.98 21.84 -3.93
CA PHE A 442 4.41 21.63 -3.69
C PHE A 442 5.17 22.97 -3.66
N GLY A 443 6.26 23.02 -2.90
CA GLY A 443 7.12 24.21 -2.81
C GLY A 443 7.82 24.55 -4.12
N ASP A 444 8.43 25.74 -4.16
CA ASP A 444 9.28 26.17 -5.28
C ASP A 444 10.46 25.18 -5.44
N PRO A 445 10.61 24.51 -6.61
CA PRO A 445 11.71 23.58 -6.86
C PRO A 445 13.06 24.28 -7.09
N GLY A 446 13.11 25.61 -7.09
CA GLY A 446 14.30 26.40 -7.41
C GLY A 446 14.16 27.13 -8.74
N MET A 447 13.06 27.86 -8.94
CA MET A 447 12.76 28.55 -10.21
C MET A 447 13.81 29.58 -10.62
N ASN A 448 14.61 30.09 -9.69
CA ASN A 448 15.75 30.94 -9.96
C ASN A 448 16.83 30.26 -10.81
N LEU A 449 16.98 28.94 -10.67
CA LEU A 449 17.90 28.12 -11.46
C LEU A 449 17.26 27.58 -12.75
N ILE A 450 15.95 27.82 -12.96
CA ILE A 450 15.21 27.29 -14.11
C ILE A 450 14.94 28.41 -15.12
N ARG A 451 14.40 29.54 -14.65
CA ARG A 451 13.97 30.64 -15.52
C ARG A 451 15.16 31.22 -16.26
N GLY A 452 15.09 31.23 -17.60
CA GLY A 452 16.13 31.80 -18.46
C GLY A 452 17.41 30.96 -18.56
N HIS A 453 17.44 29.76 -17.96
CA HIS A 453 18.60 28.87 -17.99
C HIS A 453 18.32 27.61 -18.82
N ALA A 454 19.38 27.03 -19.39
CA ALA A 454 19.27 25.75 -20.08
C ALA A 454 18.93 24.63 -19.08
N GLY A 455 18.07 23.71 -19.50
CA GLY A 455 17.73 22.49 -18.76
C GLY A 455 18.28 21.24 -19.46
N LEU A 456 18.22 20.12 -18.76
CA LEU A 456 18.47 18.79 -19.31
C LEU A 456 17.17 17.99 -19.28
N TYR A 457 16.68 17.57 -20.44
CA TYR A 457 15.59 16.60 -20.51
C TYR A 457 16.14 15.19 -20.33
N VAL A 458 15.54 14.43 -19.41
CA VAL A 458 15.80 13.01 -19.18
C VAL A 458 14.50 12.24 -19.38
N GLY A 459 14.38 11.55 -20.51
CA GLY A 459 13.20 10.80 -20.92
C GLY A 459 13.49 9.33 -21.16
N ARG A 460 12.63 8.43 -20.69
CA ARG A 460 12.72 7.00 -20.99
C ARG A 460 12.35 6.76 -22.46
N VAL A 461 13.12 5.97 -23.19
CA VAL A 461 12.78 5.55 -24.56
C VAL A 461 11.78 4.40 -24.49
N PRO A 462 10.61 4.47 -25.16
CA PRO A 462 10.21 5.39 -26.25
C PRO A 462 9.36 6.61 -25.83
N ASP A 463 9.14 6.83 -24.53
CA ASP A 463 8.29 7.91 -24.02
C ASP A 463 8.90 9.32 -24.24
N ASP A 464 10.17 9.39 -24.62
CA ASP A 464 10.93 10.60 -24.94
C ASP A 464 10.37 11.40 -26.13
N ARG A 465 9.59 10.73 -26.98
CA ARG A 465 8.96 11.31 -28.18
C ARG A 465 7.47 11.59 -28.02
N SER A 466 7.03 11.90 -26.80
CA SER A 466 5.64 12.29 -26.55
C SER A 466 5.19 13.42 -27.49
N PRO A 467 3.97 13.35 -28.08
CA PRO A 467 3.40 14.43 -28.90
C PRO A 467 3.31 15.76 -28.16
N LEU A 468 3.32 15.75 -26.83
CA LEU A 468 3.35 16.96 -26.00
C LEU A 468 4.49 17.91 -26.37
N TRP A 469 5.59 17.40 -26.92
CA TRP A 469 6.71 18.21 -27.35
C TRP A 469 6.43 19.06 -28.59
N GLU A 470 5.38 18.77 -29.35
CA GLU A 470 4.93 19.60 -30.48
C GLU A 470 4.32 20.92 -29.98
N ASP A 471 3.71 20.90 -28.78
CA ASP A 471 3.04 22.06 -28.17
C ASP A 471 3.94 22.85 -27.21
N ILE A 472 5.13 22.32 -26.87
CA ILE A 472 6.07 22.98 -25.98
C ILE A 472 7.11 23.73 -26.83
N PRO A 473 7.25 25.07 -26.68
CA PRO A 473 8.15 25.88 -27.52
C PRO A 473 9.64 25.71 -27.20
N ALA A 474 10.02 24.61 -26.55
CA ALA A 474 11.39 24.36 -26.14
C ALA A 474 12.22 23.79 -27.29
N HIS A 475 13.44 24.28 -27.45
CA HIS A 475 14.41 23.68 -28.36
C HIS A 475 15.13 22.52 -27.67
N ARG A 476 15.05 21.33 -28.27
CA ARG A 476 15.66 20.08 -27.80
C ARG A 476 16.84 19.70 -28.68
N GLU A 477 18.03 19.62 -28.09
CA GLU A 477 19.26 19.17 -28.75
C GLU A 477 19.67 17.81 -28.18
N PRO A 478 19.69 16.73 -28.98
CA PRO A 478 20.12 15.41 -28.51
C PRO A 478 21.57 15.40 -28.03
N LEU A 479 21.83 14.82 -26.86
CA LEU A 479 23.19 14.70 -26.30
C LEU A 479 23.66 13.25 -26.26
N GLU A 480 22.97 12.42 -25.48
CA GLU A 480 23.40 11.06 -25.17
C GLU A 480 22.22 10.10 -24.98
N ARG A 481 22.46 8.80 -25.17
CA ARG A 481 21.58 7.73 -24.71
C ARG A 481 22.25 6.90 -23.62
N VAL A 482 21.49 6.61 -22.57
CA VAL A 482 21.98 5.91 -21.38
C VAL A 482 21.14 4.66 -21.14
N ASP A 483 21.79 3.50 -21.14
CA ASP A 483 21.14 2.24 -20.80
C ASP A 483 21.17 2.04 -19.28
N ARG A 484 19.98 1.84 -18.70
CA ARG A 484 19.81 1.46 -17.30
C ARG A 484 19.91 -0.05 -17.18
N ASN A 485 20.98 -0.53 -16.56
CA ASN A 485 21.29 -1.95 -16.45
C ASN A 485 21.02 -2.50 -15.05
N TRP A 486 20.52 -3.73 -15.00
CA TRP A 486 20.41 -4.53 -13.78
C TRP A 486 21.09 -5.88 -13.98
N ARG A 487 22.21 -6.10 -13.27
CA ARG A 487 22.97 -7.37 -13.28
C ARG A 487 23.26 -7.90 -14.70
N GLY A 488 23.73 -6.99 -15.56
CA GLY A 488 24.11 -7.29 -16.94
C GLY A 488 22.97 -7.28 -17.96
N ILE A 489 21.74 -6.94 -17.56
CA ILE A 489 20.59 -6.86 -18.46
C ILE A 489 20.12 -5.41 -18.58
N VAL A 490 20.04 -4.91 -19.81
CA VAL A 490 19.45 -3.59 -20.12
C VAL A 490 17.95 -3.66 -19.86
N MET A 491 17.49 -2.87 -18.88
CA MET A 491 16.08 -2.83 -18.49
C MET A 491 15.33 -1.79 -19.31
N ASP A 492 15.83 -0.56 -19.35
CA ASP A 492 15.31 0.54 -20.18
C ASP A 492 16.48 1.41 -20.65
N SER A 493 16.24 2.18 -21.71
CA SER A 493 17.18 3.21 -22.20
C SER A 493 16.58 4.60 -21.99
N TYR A 494 17.43 5.59 -21.74
CA TYR A 494 17.04 6.98 -21.52
C TYR A 494 17.72 7.90 -22.54
N ALA A 495 16.98 8.86 -23.06
CA ALA A 495 17.49 9.95 -23.88
C ALA A 495 17.80 11.15 -22.97
N LEU A 496 19.01 11.69 -23.11
CA LEU A 496 19.47 12.92 -22.50
C LEU A 496 19.58 13.98 -23.59
N GLU A 497 18.91 15.11 -23.38
CA GLU A 497 18.83 16.17 -24.38
C GLU A 497 18.91 17.54 -23.71
N LYS A 498 19.60 18.49 -24.32
CA LYS A 498 19.65 19.86 -23.84
C LYS A 498 18.35 20.58 -24.21
N LEU A 499 17.77 21.26 -23.23
CA LEU A 499 16.51 21.99 -23.33
C LEU A 499 16.78 23.49 -23.21
N THR A 500 16.34 24.29 -24.19
CA THR A 500 16.54 25.75 -24.18
C THR A 500 15.30 26.50 -24.69
N GLY A 501 15.25 27.81 -24.47
CA GLY A 501 14.19 28.67 -25.01
C GLY A 501 12.82 28.55 -24.34
N TRP A 502 12.72 27.82 -23.23
CA TRP A 502 11.45 27.60 -22.53
C TRP A 502 11.64 27.51 -21.02
N THR A 503 10.61 27.89 -20.27
CA THR A 503 10.54 27.75 -18.81
C THR A 503 9.23 27.04 -18.48
N PRO A 504 9.27 25.91 -17.75
CA PRO A 504 8.06 25.18 -17.40
C PRO A 504 7.17 25.98 -16.46
N GLU A 505 5.86 25.91 -16.68
CA GLU A 505 4.86 26.39 -15.74
C GLU A 505 4.64 25.35 -14.64
N LEU A 506 4.76 25.76 -13.36
CA LEU A 506 4.59 24.83 -12.24
C LEU A 506 3.13 24.49 -11.97
N SER A 507 2.23 25.44 -12.26
CA SER A 507 0.77 25.35 -12.07
C SER A 507 0.07 25.83 -13.35
N PRO A 508 0.21 25.09 -14.47
CA PRO A 508 -0.45 25.45 -15.71
C PRO A 508 -1.99 25.39 -15.53
N PRO A 509 -2.76 26.10 -16.38
CA PRO A 509 -4.22 26.11 -16.31
C PRO A 509 -4.83 24.69 -16.27
N PRO A 510 -5.99 24.48 -15.61
CA PRO A 510 -6.59 23.15 -15.48
C PRO A 510 -6.91 22.44 -16.81
N ASP A 511 -7.09 23.20 -17.88
CA ASP A 511 -7.32 22.73 -19.24
C ASP A 511 -6.03 22.48 -20.04
N SER A 512 -4.86 22.85 -19.51
CA SER A 512 -3.57 22.55 -20.13
C SER A 512 -3.31 21.04 -20.22
N PRO A 513 -2.76 20.55 -21.35
CA PRO A 513 -2.34 19.15 -21.47
C PRO A 513 -1.24 18.78 -20.46
N LEU A 514 -0.53 19.76 -19.89
CA LEU A 514 0.52 19.57 -18.88
C LEU A 514 -0.05 19.43 -17.44
N TYR A 515 -1.32 19.74 -17.21
CA TYR A 515 -1.93 19.75 -15.87
C TYR A 515 -2.80 18.54 -15.57
N ARG A 516 -3.71 18.20 -16.48
CA ARG A 516 -4.98 17.49 -16.20
C ARG A 516 -4.81 16.16 -15.45
N TRP A 517 -5.34 16.08 -14.22
CA TRP A 517 -5.49 14.79 -13.49
C TRP A 517 -6.36 13.78 -14.24
N ARG A 518 -7.30 14.24 -15.08
CA ARG A 518 -8.17 13.39 -15.91
C ARG A 518 -7.37 12.57 -16.91
N VAL A 519 -6.28 13.13 -17.45
CA VAL A 519 -5.36 12.42 -18.33
C VAL A 519 -4.62 11.31 -17.54
N LEU A 520 -4.28 11.57 -16.27
CA LEU A 520 -3.66 10.59 -15.36
C LEU A 520 -4.57 9.41 -15.01
N ALA A 521 -5.89 9.63 -15.10
CA ALA A 521 -6.88 8.60 -14.84
C ALA A 521 -7.21 7.78 -16.11
N GLY A 522 -6.58 8.10 -17.25
CA GLY A 522 -6.99 7.71 -18.60
C GLY A 522 -8.12 8.62 -19.10
N GLU A 523 -8.15 8.94 -20.40
CA GLU A 523 -9.33 9.57 -21.02
C GLU A 523 -10.51 8.59 -21.00
N VAL A 524 -11.08 8.37 -19.83
CA VAL A 524 -12.33 7.65 -19.67
C VAL A 524 -13.42 8.67 -19.92
N HIS A 525 -13.94 8.69 -21.14
CA HIS A 525 -15.27 9.21 -21.40
C HIS A 525 -16.23 8.48 -20.46
N LEU A 526 -16.62 9.11 -19.35
CA LEU A 526 -17.71 8.64 -18.50
C LEU A 526 -18.95 8.51 -19.39
N PRO A 527 -19.47 7.31 -19.67
CA PRO A 527 -20.66 7.19 -20.48
C PRO A 527 -21.86 7.33 -19.54
N TRP A 528 -22.29 8.55 -19.22
CA TRP A 528 -23.70 8.85 -18.95
C TRP A 528 -24.01 10.34 -18.72
N ARG A 529 -25.20 10.70 -19.20
CA ARG A 529 -25.88 11.99 -19.17
C ARG A 529 -26.13 12.46 -17.72
N VAL A 530 -25.46 13.54 -17.30
CA VAL A 530 -25.98 14.52 -16.33
C VAL A 530 -25.71 15.92 -16.88
N ALA A 531 -26.28 16.19 -18.05
CA ALA A 531 -26.34 17.52 -18.65
C ALA A 531 -27.79 18.05 -18.70
N ALA A 532 -28.69 17.46 -17.90
CA ALA A 532 -30.03 17.98 -17.71
C ALA A 532 -30.18 18.30 -16.22
N LEU A 533 -30.10 19.59 -15.90
CA LEU A 533 -30.54 20.32 -14.69
C LEU A 533 -29.70 21.58 -14.39
N ALA A 534 -28.80 21.99 -15.31
CA ALA A 534 -28.15 23.32 -15.26
C ALA A 534 -28.50 24.23 -16.44
N ASN A 535 -29.53 23.88 -17.23
CA ASN A 535 -30.08 24.74 -18.28
C ASN A 535 -31.61 24.62 -18.26
N SER A 536 -32.20 25.22 -17.23
CA SER A 536 -33.59 25.66 -17.26
C SER A 536 -33.63 27.00 -16.58
N ASP A 537 -33.21 28.04 -17.29
CA ASP A 537 -33.83 29.34 -17.20
C ASP A 537 -33.51 30.17 -18.45
N VAL A 538 -34.55 30.87 -18.88
CA VAL A 538 -34.62 31.82 -20.01
C VAL A 538 -34.77 31.21 -21.40
N MET A 539 -35.97 30.65 -21.58
CA MET A 539 -36.74 30.75 -22.82
C MET A 539 -37.11 32.23 -23.04
N SER A 540 -36.63 32.86 -24.10
CA SER A 540 -37.25 34.07 -24.66
C SER A 540 -37.34 33.94 -26.19
N LEU A 541 -38.54 33.54 -26.60
CA LEU A 541 -39.27 33.83 -27.83
C LEU A 541 -38.57 34.71 -28.88
N SER A 542 -38.44 34.17 -30.11
CA SER A 542 -38.92 34.81 -31.33
C SER A 542 -39.02 33.79 -32.48
N PHE A 543 -40.25 33.58 -32.94
CA PHE A 543 -40.61 32.92 -34.19
C PHE A 543 -40.15 33.77 -35.40
N GLU A 544 -39.62 33.14 -36.45
CA GLU A 544 -40.07 33.29 -37.86
C GLU A 544 -39.10 32.60 -38.85
N GLY A 545 -39.66 31.88 -39.84
CA GLY A 545 -39.06 31.76 -41.18
C GLY A 545 -38.29 30.48 -41.56
N SER A 546 -39.01 29.40 -41.89
CA SER A 546 -38.63 28.46 -42.98
C SER A 546 -38.87 29.19 -44.35
N PRO A 547 -38.34 28.78 -45.55
CA PRO A 547 -38.03 27.40 -45.93
C PRO A 547 -36.94 27.10 -47.02
N ARG A 548 -36.60 25.79 -47.13
CA ARG A 548 -36.04 25.03 -48.31
C ARG A 548 -34.61 25.44 -48.77
N VAL A 549 -33.75 24.60 -49.34
CA VAL A 549 -33.86 23.59 -50.43
C VAL A 549 -32.71 22.56 -50.30
N SER A 550 -32.97 21.36 -50.83
CA SER A 550 -32.10 20.21 -51.13
C SER A 550 -30.77 20.50 -51.84
N GLU A 551 -29.72 19.75 -51.49
CA GLU A 551 -29.13 18.65 -52.29
C GLU A 551 -28.18 17.81 -51.42
#